data_AF-A0A0E0NJF0-F1
#
_entry.id   AF-A0A0E0NJF0-F1
#
_cell.length_a   1.000
_cell.length_b   1.000
_cell.length_c   1.000
_cell.angle_alpha   90.00
_cell.angle_beta   90.00
_cell.angle_gamma   90.00
#
_symmetry.space_group_name_H-M   'P 1'
#
loop_
_entity.id
_entity.type
_entity.pdbx_description
1 polymer ?
#
loop_
_entity_poly.entity_id
_entity_poly.type
_entity_poly.pdbx_seq_one_letter_code
_entity_poly.pdbx_strand_id
1 'polypeptide(L)' 'MDMPGIIVPEGWSDWDDPQRDATMFYGEYMCTGVGANMTGRVSYAKPLTEQQAQIYLDASYVDADGWLKPFNDSLIVN' A
#
# COMPACT_ATOMS: atom_id res chain seq x y z
N MET A 1 7.52 -3.39 1.50
CA MET A 1 6.72 -4.62 1.68
C MET A 1 7.29 -5.70 0.78
N ASP A 2 7.62 -6.89 1.29
CA ASP A 2 8.11 -8.01 0.46
C ASP A 2 6.92 -8.78 -0.16
N MET A 3 6.91 -8.91 -1.48
CA MET A 3 5.83 -9.54 -2.25
C MET A 3 6.31 -10.89 -2.83
N PRO A 4 5.73 -12.02 -2.38
CA PRO A 4 6.11 -13.34 -2.89
C PRO A 4 5.57 -13.57 -4.30
N GLY A 5 6.10 -14.60 -4.98
CA GLY A 5 5.82 -14.87 -6.40
C GLY A 5 4.42 -15.41 -6.70
N ILE A 6 3.53 -15.45 -5.71
CA ILE A 6 2.12 -15.82 -5.89
C ILE A 6 1.28 -14.67 -6.46
N ILE A 7 1.80 -13.44 -6.39
CA ILE A 7 1.14 -12.27 -6.97
C ILE A 7 1.25 -12.35 -8.49
N VAL A 8 0.11 -12.39 -9.18
CA VAL A 8 0.04 -12.39 -10.64
C VAL A 8 0.52 -11.06 -11.21
N PRO A 9 1.04 -11.01 -12.46
CA PRO A 9 1.57 -9.78 -13.06
C PRO A 9 0.60 -8.59 -13.01
N GLU A 10 -0.69 -8.85 -13.22
CA GLU A 10 -1.79 -7.89 -13.20
C GLU A 10 -1.92 -7.20 -11.83
N GLY A 11 -1.62 -7.92 -10.74
CA GLY A 11 -1.60 -7.46 -9.35
C GLY A 11 -2.97 -7.23 -8.73
N TRP A 12 -3.85 -6.51 -9.43
CA TRP A 12 -5.16 -6.08 -8.94
C TRP A 12 -6.28 -6.55 -9.86
N SER A 13 -7.49 -6.58 -9.33
CA SER A 13 -8.71 -6.89 -10.06
C SER A 13 -9.77 -5.84 -9.75
N ASP A 14 -10.49 -5.43 -10.77
CA ASP A 14 -11.68 -4.58 -10.72
C ASP A 14 -12.96 -5.39 -10.46
N TRP A 15 -12.82 -6.70 -10.23
CA TRP A 15 -13.92 -7.68 -10.13
C TRP A 15 -14.84 -7.72 -11.36
N ASP A 16 -14.25 -7.63 -12.56
CA ASP A 16 -14.95 -7.65 -13.85
C ASP A 16 -15.93 -6.47 -14.02
N ASP A 17 -15.66 -5.35 -13.35
CA ASP A 17 -16.43 -4.11 -13.43
C ASP A 17 -15.53 -2.91 -13.80
N PRO A 18 -15.29 -2.69 -15.11
CA PRO A 18 -14.39 -1.63 -15.60
C PRO A 18 -14.82 -0.21 -15.23
N GLN A 19 -16.06 0.00 -14.78
CA GLN A 19 -16.50 1.31 -14.30
C GLN A 19 -15.78 1.70 -13.00
N ARG A 20 -15.26 0.71 -12.25
CA ARG A 20 -14.55 0.95 -10.99
C ARG A 20 -13.18 1.56 -11.18
N ASP A 21 -12.53 1.31 -12.32
CA ASP A 21 -11.22 1.87 -12.69
C ASP A 21 -11.15 3.39 -12.50
N ALA A 22 -12.27 4.09 -12.75
CA ALA A 22 -12.35 5.53 -12.62
C ALA A 22 -12.43 6.03 -11.16
N THR A 23 -12.77 5.15 -10.22
CA THR A 23 -13.09 5.53 -8.82
C THR A 23 -12.22 4.85 -7.78
N MET A 24 -11.60 3.71 -8.11
CA MET A 24 -10.74 2.98 -7.19
C MET A 24 -9.32 3.54 -7.13
N PHE A 25 -8.66 3.28 -6.01
CA PHE A 25 -7.27 3.66 -5.80
C PHE A 25 -6.48 2.47 -5.28
N TYR A 26 -5.64 1.89 -6.14
CA TYR A 26 -4.67 0.85 -5.79
C TYR A 26 -3.26 1.38 -5.99
N GLY A 27 -2.54 1.58 -4.90
CA GLY A 27 -1.19 2.15 -4.90
C GLY A 27 -0.14 1.16 -4.40
N GLU A 28 0.97 1.06 -5.12
CA GLU A 28 2.15 0.29 -4.71
C GLU A 28 3.32 1.25 -4.43
N TYR A 29 3.92 1.17 -3.23
CA TYR A 29 5.05 2.00 -2.81
C TYR A 29 6.17 1.15 -2.23
N MET A 30 7.38 1.26 -2.80
CA MET A 30 8.59 0.55 -2.36
C MET A 30 8.36 -0.95 -2.07
N CYS A 31 7.58 -1.61 -2.93
CA CYS A 31 7.40 -3.06 -2.88
C CYS A 31 8.66 -3.74 -3.40
N THR A 32 9.05 -4.83 -2.74
CA THR A 32 10.23 -5.64 -3.08
C THR A 32 9.83 -7.09 -3.27
N GLY A 33 10.75 -7.94 -3.73
CA GLY A 33 10.48 -9.36 -3.94
C GLY A 33 9.99 -9.68 -5.35
N VAL A 34 9.88 -10.97 -5.65
CA VAL A 34 9.62 -11.48 -7.00
C VAL A 34 8.25 -11.09 -7.54
N GLY A 35 7.25 -10.85 -6.67
CA GLY A 35 5.90 -10.43 -7.05
C GLY A 35 5.73 -8.92 -7.26
N ALA A 36 6.74 -8.11 -6.92
CA ALA A 36 6.66 -6.65 -6.96
C ALA A 36 6.97 -6.03 -8.35
N ASN A 37 7.13 -6.86 -9.40
CA ASN A 37 7.37 -6.33 -10.73
C ASN A 37 6.13 -5.60 -11.27
N MET A 38 6.27 -4.28 -11.48
CA MET A 38 5.20 -3.41 -11.94
C MET A 38 4.92 -3.47 -13.45
N THR A 39 5.78 -4.13 -14.24
CA THR A 39 5.72 -4.07 -15.72
C THR A 39 4.43 -4.68 -16.29
N GLY A 40 3.84 -5.65 -15.60
CA GLY A 40 2.61 -6.35 -16.02
C GLY A 40 1.34 -5.85 -15.34
N ARG A 41 1.42 -4.78 -14.54
CA ARG A 41 0.26 -4.30 -13.78
C ARG A 41 -0.81 -3.73 -14.69
N VAL A 42 -2.05 -3.94 -14.28
CA VAL A 42 -3.22 -3.25 -14.84
C VAL A 42 -3.02 -1.73 -14.82
N SER A 43 -3.56 -1.04 -15.82
CA SER A 43 -3.31 0.40 -16.06
C SER A 43 -3.80 1.33 -14.96
N TYR A 44 -4.76 0.87 -14.16
CA TYR A 44 -5.30 1.59 -13.01
C TYR A 44 -4.50 1.39 -11.71
N ALA A 45 -3.52 0.48 -11.69
CA ALA A 45 -2.58 0.37 -10.59
C ALA A 45 -1.60 1.54 -10.61
N LYS A 46 -1.31 2.12 -9.44
CA LYS A 46 -0.54 3.35 -9.32
C LYS A 46 0.80 3.09 -8.63
N PRO A 47 1.94 3.21 -9.33
CA PRO A 47 3.21 3.36 -8.64
C PRO A 47 3.20 4.71 -7.90
N LEU A 48 3.34 4.67 -6.58
CA LEU A 48 3.34 5.89 -5.77
C LEU A 48 4.74 6.47 -5.67
N THR A 49 4.83 7.79 -5.71
CA THR A 49 6.03 8.51 -5.24
C THR A 49 6.04 8.58 -3.72
N GLU A 50 7.19 8.90 -3.13
CA GLU A 50 7.31 9.15 -1.68
C GLU A 50 6.30 10.19 -1.20
N GLN A 51 6.17 11.31 -1.92
CA GLN A 51 5.21 12.36 -1.58
C GLN A 51 3.75 11.87 -1.61
N GLN A 52 3.40 11.01 -2.57
CA GLN A 52 2.06 10.42 -2.65
C GLN A 52 1.83 9.36 -1.56
N ALA A 53 2.87 8.63 -1.18
CA ALA A 53 2.80 7.61 -0.14
C ALA A 53 2.72 8.23 1.27
N GLN A 54 3.32 9.40 1.48
CA GLN A 54 3.47 10.03 2.80
C GLN A 54 2.14 10.19 3.55
N ILE A 55 1.04 10.49 2.84
CA ILE A 55 -0.28 10.65 3.46
C ILE A 55 -0.79 9.36 4.11
N TYR A 56 -0.32 8.19 3.65
CA TYR A 56 -0.71 6.88 4.17
C TYR A 56 0.25 6.35 5.25
N LEU A 57 1.42 6.99 5.38
CA LEU A 57 2.46 6.62 6.33
C LEU A 57 2.39 7.43 7.63
N ASP A 58 1.63 8.53 7.61
CA ASP A 58 1.45 9.39 8.76
C ASP A 58 0.31 8.91 9.67
N ALA A 59 0.46 9.08 10.99
CA ALA A 59 -0.54 8.66 11.97
C ALA A 59 -1.86 9.44 11.86
N SER A 60 -1.83 10.65 11.28
CA SER A 60 -3.04 11.41 10.95
C SER A 60 -3.95 10.69 9.96
N TYR A 61 -3.45 9.75 9.15
CA TYR A 61 -4.26 8.97 8.23
C TYR A 61 -5.38 8.17 8.92
N VAL A 62 -5.13 7.78 10.18
CA VAL A 62 -6.05 6.98 10.99
C VAL A 62 -6.62 7.77 12.17
N ASP A 63 -6.54 9.09 12.13
CA ASP A 63 -6.95 9.99 13.21
C ASP A 63 -6.41 9.51 14.56
N ALA A 64 -5.12 9.20 14.61
CA ALA A 64 -4.47 8.54 15.75
C ALA A 64 -4.61 9.29 17.09
N ASP A 65 -4.90 10.59 17.03
CA ASP A 65 -5.10 11.45 18.19
C ASP A 65 -6.18 10.88 19.13
N GLY A 66 -5.76 10.54 20.35
CA GLY A 66 -6.65 10.10 21.42
C GLY A 66 -6.83 8.59 21.57
N TRP A 67 -6.37 7.76 20.61
CA TRP A 67 -6.42 6.30 20.76
C TRP A 67 -5.08 5.60 20.55
N LEU A 68 -4.19 6.16 19.72
CA LEU A 68 -2.86 5.61 19.57
C LEU A 68 -2.00 6.04 20.76
N LYS A 69 -1.62 5.06 21.58
CA LYS A 69 -0.72 5.33 22.71
C LYS A 69 0.66 5.71 22.17
N PRO A 70 1.34 6.69 22.80
CA PRO A 70 2.73 6.97 22.47
C PRO A 70 3.55 5.70 22.65
N PHE A 71 4.43 5.45 21.70
CA PHE A 71 5.38 4.36 21.80
C PHE A 71 6.24 4.58 23.06
N ASN A 72 6.22 3.62 23.97
CA ASN A 72 7.04 3.64 25.18
C ASN A 72 8.00 2.45 25.16
N ASP A 73 9.26 2.75 24.81
CA ASP A 73 10.36 1.78 24.75
C ASP A 73 10.61 1.05 26.07
N SER A 74 10.16 1.61 27.20
CA SER A 74 10.38 1.02 28.53
C SER A 74 9.65 -0.32 28.76
N LEU A 75 8.77 -0.75 27.84
CA LEU A 75 8.07 -2.04 27.90
C LEU A 75 8.75 -3.14 27.07
N ILE A 76 9.77 -2.81 26.26
CA ILE A 76 10.47 -3.75 25.36
C ILE A 76 11.85 -4.15 25.90
N VAL A 77 12.39 -3.41 26.87
CA VAL A 77 13.57 -3.80 27.63
C VAL A 77 13.19 -4.53 28.93
N ASN A 78 12.99 -5.85 28.84
CA ASN A 78 13.18 -6.83 29.91
C ASN A 78 13.62 -8.17 29.29
#